data_AF-A0A011NVX3-F1
#
_entry.id   AF-A0A011NVX3-F1
#
_cell.length_a   1.000
_cell.length_b   1.000
_cell.length_c   1.000
_cell.angle_alpha   90.00
_cell.angle_beta   90.00
_cell.angle_gamma   90.00
#
_symmetry.space_group_name_H-M   'P 1'
#
loop_
_entity.id
_entity.type
_entity.pdbx_description
1 polymer ?
#
loop_
_entity_poly.entity_id
_entity_poly.type
_entity_poly.pdbx_seq_one_letter_code
_entity_poly.pdbx_strand_id
1 'polypeptide(L)' 'MAKHTGQAIERIERDTDRDNFLSASEAAEYGLIDKVLANRQAAL' A
#
# COMPACT_ATOMS: atom_id res chain seq x y z
N MET A 1 -8.70 6.38 -1.24
CA MET A 1 -8.00 5.08 -1.34
C MET A 1 -7.95 4.60 -2.79
N ALA A 2 -9.04 4.09 -3.38
CA ALA A 2 -9.07 3.51 -4.73
C ALA A 2 -8.31 4.30 -5.83
N LYS A 3 -8.59 5.61 -5.96
CA LYS A 3 -7.91 6.48 -6.94
C LYS A 3 -6.38 6.54 -6.78
N HIS A 4 -5.90 6.51 -5.54
CA HIS A 4 -4.48 6.69 -5.23
C HIS A 4 -3.72 5.37 -5.25
N THR A 5 -4.37 4.28 -4.86
CA THR A 5 -3.77 2.94 -4.84
C THR A 5 -3.92 2.18 -6.15
N GLY A 6 -4.79 2.64 -7.05
CA GLY A 6 -5.16 1.92 -8.27
C GLY A 6 -6.03 0.69 -8.03
N GLN A 7 -6.49 0.47 -6.79
CA GLN A 7 -7.35 -0.66 -6.43
C GLN A 7 -8.80 -0.38 -6.77
N ALA A 8 -9.54 -1.44 -7.11
CA ALA A 8 -10.99 -1.39 -7.28
C ALA A 8 -11.68 -0.96 -5.97
N ILE A 9 -12.83 -0.28 -6.06
CA ILE A 9 -13.52 0.27 -4.90
C ILE A 9 -14.01 -0.84 -3.96
N GLU A 10 -14.45 -1.97 -4.52
CA GLU A 10 -14.95 -3.13 -3.78
C GLU A 10 -13.84 -3.78 -2.95
N ARG A 11 -12.60 -3.75 -3.46
CA ARG A 11 -11.43 -4.24 -2.73
C ARG A 11 -11.10 -3.33 -1.55
N ILE A 12 -11.14 -2.01 -1.76
CA ILE A 12 -10.94 -1.04 -0.68
C ILE A 12 -11.99 -1.24 0.41
N GLU A 13 -13.27 -1.36 0.06
CA GLU A 13 -14.35 -1.55 1.03
C GLU A 13 -14.13 -2.79 1.89
N ARG A 14 -13.80 -3.94 1.27
CA ARG A 14 -13.49 -5.18 1.99
C ARG A 14 -12.26 -5.05 2.89
N ASP A 15 -11.18 -4.46 2.36
CA ASP A 15 -9.90 -4.40 3.06
C ASP A 15 -9.88 -3.33 4.16
N THR A 16 -10.89 -2.44 4.21
CA THR A 16 -11.05 -1.39 5.24
C THR A 16 -12.21 -1.66 6.21
N ASP A 17 -13.01 -2.70 5.98
CA ASP A 17 -14.09 -3.12 6.89
C ASP A 17 -13.56 -3.52 8.28
N ARG A 18 -12.34 -4.07 8.33
CA ARG A 18 -11.58 -4.34 9.55
C ARG A 18 -10.12 -3.99 9.37
N ASP A 19 -9.38 -3.98 10.49
CA ASP A 19 -7.94 -3.78 10.47
C ASP A 19 -7.25 -4.79 9.54
N ASN A 20 -6.62 -4.27 8.50
CA ASN A 20 -5.82 -5.03 7.55
C ASN A 20 -4.38 -4.55 7.62
N PHE A 21 -3.54 -5.29 8.33
CA PHE A 21 -2.13 -4.98 8.49
C PHE A 21 -1.33 -5.54 7.33
N LEU A 22 -0.62 -4.66 6.64
CA LEU A 22 0.25 -5.01 5.53
C LEU A 22 1.71 -4.80 5.94
N SER A 23 2.58 -5.71 5.52
CA SER A 23 4.02 -5.47 5.50
C SER A 23 4.36 -4.31 4.54
N ALA A 24 5.57 -3.77 4.66
CA ALA A 24 6.03 -2.70 3.77
C ALA A 24 5.99 -3.12 2.28
N SER A 25 6.35 -4.36 1.97
CA SER A 25 6.28 -4.89 0.60
C SER A 25 4.84 -5.01 0.10
N GLU A 26 3.94 -5.55 0.93
CA GLU A 26 2.52 -5.67 0.58
C GLU A 26 1.87 -4.30 0.40
N ALA A 27 2.24 -3.30 1.21
CA ALA A 27 1.75 -1.93 1.06
C ALA A 27 2.22 -1.28 -0.26
N ALA A 28 3.44 -1.61 -0.72
CA ALA A 28 3.94 -1.15 -2.01
C ALA A 28 3.19 -1.81 -3.17
N GLU A 29 2.98 -3.13 -3.11
CA GLU A 29 2.18 -3.86 -4.10
C GLU A 29 0.72 -3.42 -4.13
N TYR A 30 0.17 -3.06 -2.97
CA TYR A 30 -1.18 -2.51 -2.86
C TYR A 30 -1.30 -1.12 -3.49
N GLY A 31 -0.19 -0.40 -3.68
CA GLY A 31 -0.16 0.99 -4.14
C GLY A 31 -0.39 2.02 -3.03
N LEU A 32 -0.22 1.65 -1.75
CA LEU A 32 -0.29 2.60 -0.63
C LEU A 32 0.99 3.43 -0.52
N ILE A 33 2.13 2.87 -0.93
CA ILE A 33 3.44 3.52 -0.96
C ILE A 33 4.16 3.16 -2.26
N ASP A 34 5.07 4.02 -2.72
CA ASP A 34 5.76 3.78 -3.99
C ASP A 34 6.91 2.77 -3.87
N LYS A 35 7.72 2.89 -2.82
CA LYS A 35 8.94 2.09 -2.62
C LYS A 35 9.28 1.93 -1.13
N VAL A 36 9.89 0.80 -0.81
CA VAL A 36 10.47 0.52 0.53
C VAL A 36 11.96 0.82 0.51
N LEU A 37 12.43 1.68 1.42
CA LEU A 37 13.83 2.08 1.53
C LEU A 37 14.51 1.31 2.68
N ALA A 38 15.55 0.54 2.37
CA ALA A 38 16.31 -0.20 3.39
C ALA A 38 17.26 0.71 4.20
N ASN A 39 17.71 1.82 3.60
CA ASN A 39 18.56 2.81 4.24
C ASN A 39 18.44 4.15 3.49
N ARG A 40 19.03 5.21 4.06
CA ARG A 40 18.99 6.56 3.47
C ARG A 40 19.68 6.65 2.11
N GLN A 41 20.72 5.84 1.88
CA GLN A 41 21.47 5.85 0.62
C GLN A 41 20.61 5.35 -0.55
N ALA A 42 19.68 4.42 -0.29
CA ALA A 42 18.76 3.88 -1.29
C ALA A 42 17.70 4.87 -1.79
N ALA A 43 17.63 6.08 -1.20
CA ALA A 43 16.70 7.13 -1.57
C ALA A 43 17.30 8.16 -2.55
N LEU A 44 18.61 8.07 -2.82
CA LEU A 44 19.35 8.92 -3.75
C LEU A 44 19.31 8.34 -5.17
#